data_AF-A0A651GM12-F1
#
_entry.id   AF-A0A651GM12-F1
#
_cell.length_a   1.000
_cell.length_b   1.000
_cell.length_c   1.000
_cell.angle_alpha   90.00
_cell.angle_beta   90.00
_cell.angle_gamma   90.00
#
_symmetry.space_group_name_H-M   'P 1'
#
loop_
_entity.id
_entity.type
_entity.pdbx_description
1 polymer ?
#
loop_
_entity_poly.entity_id
_entity_poly.type
_entity_poly.pdbx_seq_one_letter_code
_entity_poly.pdbx_strand_id
1 'polypeptide(L)'
;MVGETASASELKDRFIPAWNNIVFSESKKYDIGKFYKKPNVHYNMDFINELNAARDASTIVRYENISITEDDLVKHISGYNVQGSGVGLVYVIESFNKIEELGSMWVVFLDIETNQILLARRMVAKPGGFGVRNFWARTVYDVMQDSGKQLKKWVK
;
A
#
# COMPACT_ATOMS: atom_id res chain seq x y z
N MET A 1 -4.70 -28.91 -3.49
CA MET A 1 -3.37 -28.26 -3.47
C MET A 1 -3.43 -27.15 -2.45
N VAL A 2 -2.83 -27.36 -1.28
CA VAL A 2 -2.69 -26.32 -0.25
C VAL A 2 -1.50 -25.47 -0.71
N GLY A 3 -1.78 -24.38 -1.43
CA GLY A 3 -0.74 -23.43 -1.79
C GLY A 3 -0.11 -22.88 -0.52
N GLU A 4 1.23 -22.81 -0.46
CA GLU A 4 2.01 -22.26 0.64
C GLU A 4 1.31 -21.07 1.28
N THR A 5 0.84 -21.25 2.50
CA THR A 5 0.38 -20.13 3.34
C THR A 5 1.60 -19.66 4.12
N ALA A 6 2.01 -18.42 3.90
CA ALA A 6 3.08 -17.81 4.68
C ALA A 6 2.61 -17.69 6.14
N SER A 7 3.48 -18.05 7.09
CA SER A 7 3.22 -17.80 8.51
C SER A 7 3.08 -16.29 8.78
N ALA A 8 2.43 -15.92 9.88
CA ALA A 8 2.25 -14.51 10.22
C ALA A 8 3.60 -13.78 10.44
N SER A 9 4.60 -14.48 10.99
CA SER A 9 5.98 -13.98 11.10
C SER A 9 6.64 -13.83 9.73
N GLU A 10 6.46 -14.78 8.80
CA GLU A 10 6.99 -14.60 7.44
C GLU A 10 6.31 -13.43 6.70
N LEU A 11 5.01 -13.24 6.91
CA LEU A 11 4.32 -12.07 6.36
C LEU A 11 4.94 -10.78 6.87
N LYS A 12 5.14 -10.68 8.19
CA LYS A 12 5.74 -9.52 8.85
C LYS A 12 7.17 -9.26 8.41
N ASP A 13 8.04 -10.25 8.55
CA ASP A 13 9.49 -10.03 8.53
C ASP A 13 10.08 -10.19 7.12
N ARG A 14 9.36 -10.87 6.22
CA ARG A 14 9.82 -11.11 4.84
C ARG A 14 8.93 -10.43 3.81
N PHE A 15 7.62 -10.67 3.81
CA PHE A 15 6.78 -10.24 2.69
C PHE A 15 6.39 -8.77 2.72
N ILE A 16 6.04 -8.20 3.88
CA ILE A 16 5.73 -6.76 4.00
C ILE A 16 6.94 -5.90 3.57
N PRO A 17 8.17 -6.13 4.08
CA PRO A 17 9.35 -5.43 3.60
C PRO A 17 9.60 -5.66 2.11
N ALA A 18 9.42 -6.90 1.62
CA ALA A 18 9.61 -7.21 0.20
C ALA A 18 8.60 -6.49 -0.71
N TRP A 19 7.36 -6.27 -0.26
CA TRP A 19 6.35 -5.49 -0.99
C TRP A 19 6.69 -4.00 -0.99
N ASN A 20 7.13 -3.43 0.13
CA ASN A 20 7.58 -2.04 0.16
C ASN A 20 8.79 -1.83 -0.77
N ASN A 21 9.72 -2.80 -0.82
CA ASN A 21 10.93 -2.68 -1.63
C ASN A 21 10.70 -2.80 -3.15
N ILE A 22 9.53 -3.25 -3.62
CA ILE A 22 9.29 -3.47 -5.07
C ILE A 22 9.42 -2.18 -5.88
N VAL A 23 9.09 -1.02 -5.29
CA VAL A 23 9.20 0.28 -5.96
C VAL A 23 10.65 0.64 -6.27
N PHE A 24 11.61 0.11 -5.49
CA PHE A 24 13.04 0.29 -5.73
C PHE A 24 13.60 -0.83 -6.60
N SER A 25 13.34 -2.09 -6.23
CA SER A 25 13.92 -3.26 -6.91
C SER A 25 13.37 -3.48 -8.32
N GLU A 26 12.12 -3.05 -8.55
CA GLU A 26 11.41 -3.18 -9.84
C GLU A 26 10.94 -1.79 -10.33
N SER A 27 11.76 -0.75 -10.15
CA SER A 27 11.41 0.66 -10.40
C SER A 27 10.87 0.97 -11.79
N LYS A 28 11.31 0.26 -12.84
CA LYS A 28 10.75 0.40 -14.20
C LYS A 28 9.28 0.00 -14.31
N LYS A 29 8.84 -0.94 -13.46
CA LYS A 29 7.49 -1.47 -13.43
C LYS A 29 6.61 -0.68 -12.47
N TYR A 30 7.10 -0.40 -11.26
CA TYR A 30 6.38 0.32 -10.22
C TYR A 30 6.73 1.81 -10.22
N ASP A 31 6.54 2.46 -11.37
CA ASP A 31 6.97 3.83 -11.63
C ASP A 31 5.85 4.85 -11.31
N ILE A 32 5.84 5.39 -10.08
CA ILE A 32 4.88 6.41 -9.65
C ILE A 32 4.99 7.67 -10.51
N GLY A 33 6.21 8.10 -10.84
CA GLY A 33 6.45 9.30 -11.65
C GLY A 33 5.75 9.19 -13.01
N LYS A 34 5.87 8.03 -13.66
CA LYS A 34 5.17 7.73 -14.91
C LYS A 34 3.66 7.65 -14.73
N PHE A 35 3.15 6.96 -13.71
CA PHE A 35 1.70 6.79 -13.53
C PHE A 35 0.98 8.11 -13.23
N TYR A 36 1.62 9.01 -12.48
CA TYR A 36 1.07 10.31 -12.10
C TYR A 36 1.56 11.47 -12.95
N LYS A 37 2.40 11.21 -13.95
CA LYS A 37 3.01 12.23 -14.83
C LYS A 37 3.75 13.31 -14.03
N LYS A 38 4.53 12.88 -13.04
CA LYS A 38 5.37 13.73 -12.19
C LYS A 38 6.84 13.47 -12.52
N PRO A 39 7.60 14.49 -12.92
CA PRO A 39 9.01 14.30 -13.32
C PRO A 39 9.90 13.96 -12.13
N ASN A 40 9.58 14.46 -10.93
CA ASN A 40 10.33 14.23 -9.71
C ASN A 40 9.40 13.58 -8.68
N VAL A 41 9.78 12.40 -8.20
CA VAL A 41 9.12 11.69 -7.10
C VAL A 41 10.21 11.25 -6.14
N HIS A 42 10.10 11.68 -4.89
CA HIS A 42 10.98 11.26 -3.82
C HIS A 42 10.31 10.10 -3.07
N TYR A 43 11.01 8.99 -2.94
CA TYR A 43 10.54 7.81 -2.22
C TYR A 43 11.18 7.80 -0.84
N ASN A 44 10.34 7.83 0.21
CA ASN A 44 10.76 7.64 1.59
C ASN A 44 9.95 6.48 2.18
N MET A 45 10.66 5.43 2.60
CA MET A 45 10.04 4.23 3.19
C MET A 45 10.51 3.98 4.62
N ASP A 46 11.39 4.81 5.19
CA ASP A 46 12.05 4.50 6.47
C ASP A 46 11.02 4.41 7.59
N PHE A 47 10.24 5.48 7.79
CA PHE A 47 9.16 5.51 8.77
C PHE A 47 8.11 4.42 8.52
N ILE A 48 7.75 4.15 7.26
CA ILE A 48 6.73 3.14 6.91
C ILE A 48 7.22 1.72 7.21
N ASN A 49 8.50 1.45 6.95
CA ASN A 49 9.12 0.17 7.27
C ASN A 49 9.22 -0.02 8.78
N GLU A 50 9.61 1.01 9.53
CA GLU A 50 9.62 0.99 11.00
C GLU A 50 8.22 0.74 11.57
N LEU A 51 7.21 1.47 11.08
CA LEU A 51 5.82 1.31 11.48
C LEU A 51 5.32 -0.12 11.22
N ASN A 52 5.63 -0.69 10.05
CA ASN A 52 5.25 -2.06 9.71
C ASN A 52 6.02 -3.11 10.54
N ALA A 53 7.31 -2.89 10.80
CA ALA A 53 8.13 -3.78 11.61
C ALA A 53 7.70 -3.79 13.09
N ALA A 54 7.10 -2.70 13.59
CA ALA A 54 6.55 -2.63 14.93
C ALA A 54 5.22 -3.39 15.11
N ARG A 55 4.54 -3.80 14.02
CA ARG A 55 3.24 -4.49 14.11
C ARG A 55 3.37 -5.83 14.82
N ASP A 56 2.35 -6.18 15.61
CA ASP A 56 2.24 -7.52 16.17
C ASP A 56 1.90 -8.52 15.07
N ALA A 57 2.80 -9.49 14.86
CA ALA A 57 2.64 -10.54 13.86
C ALA A 57 1.35 -11.33 14.08
N SER A 58 0.93 -11.55 15.33
CA SER A 58 -0.29 -12.30 15.66
C SER A 58 -1.57 -11.68 15.08
N THR A 59 -1.53 -10.38 14.76
CA THR A 59 -2.68 -9.61 14.27
C THR A 59 -2.76 -9.48 12.76
N ILE A 60 -1.73 -9.92 12.02
CA ILE A 60 -1.62 -9.74 10.56
C ILE A 60 -2.59 -10.66 9.81
N VAL A 61 -2.71 -11.91 10.24
CA VAL A 61 -3.63 -12.89 9.65
C VAL A 61 -4.93 -12.87 10.43
N ARG A 62 -6.03 -12.64 9.72
CA ARG A 62 -7.39 -12.65 10.28
C ARG A 62 -8.30 -13.49 9.41
N TYR A 63 -9.29 -14.11 10.04
CA TYR A 63 -10.27 -14.97 9.38
C TYR A 63 -11.62 -14.27 9.11
N GLU A 64 -11.73 -13.01 9.53
CA GLU A 64 -12.88 -12.16 9.31
C GLU A 64 -12.62 -11.16 8.18
N ASN A 65 -13.68 -10.70 7.52
CA ASN A 65 -13.58 -9.62 6.55
C ASN A 65 -13.33 -8.31 7.29
N ILE A 66 -12.18 -7.70 7.04
CA ILE A 66 -11.80 -6.40 7.57
C ILE A 66 -12.15 -5.34 6.53
N SER A 67 -12.72 -4.24 6.99
CA SER A 67 -12.73 -2.99 6.26
C SER A 67 -12.35 -1.86 7.20
N ILE A 68 -11.61 -0.89 6.71
CA ILE A 68 -11.26 0.32 7.47
C ILE A 68 -12.03 1.51 6.92
N THR A 69 -12.45 2.40 7.81
CA THR A 69 -13.17 3.62 7.46
C THR A 69 -12.20 4.76 7.13
N GLU A 70 -12.72 5.87 6.59
CA GLU A 70 -11.92 7.09 6.43
C GLU A 70 -11.44 7.64 7.79
N ASP A 71 -12.25 7.52 8.85
CA ASP A 71 -11.84 7.92 10.21
C ASP A 71 -10.67 7.07 10.73
N ASP A 72 -10.65 5.78 10.42
CA ASP A 72 -9.52 4.90 10.76
C ASP A 72 -8.26 5.31 10.01
N LEU A 73 -8.37 5.73 8.73
CA LEU A 73 -7.25 6.27 7.97
C LEU A 73 -6.73 7.58 8.57
N VAL A 74 -7.62 8.50 8.95
CA VAL A 74 -7.24 9.76 9.60
C VAL A 74 -6.44 9.49 10.87
N LYS A 75 -6.95 8.59 11.74
CA LYS A 75 -6.24 8.18 12.95
C LYS A 75 -4.89 7.56 12.62
N HIS A 76 -4.83 6.64 11.64
CA HIS A 76 -3.60 5.98 11.24
C HIS A 76 -2.54 6.96 10.72
N ILE A 77 -2.94 7.88 9.83
CA ILE A 77 -2.04 8.82 9.15
C ILE A 77 -1.63 9.97 10.07
N SER A 78 -2.47 10.36 11.04
CA SER A 78 -2.12 11.40 12.01
C SER A 78 -0.85 11.10 12.82
N GLY A 79 -0.51 9.81 12.99
CA GLY A 79 0.69 9.35 13.67
C GLY A 79 1.95 9.31 12.79
N TYR A 80 1.88 9.73 11.53
CA TYR A 80 3.03 9.66 10.64
C TYR A 80 4.10 10.68 11.03
N ASN A 81 5.35 10.22 11.13
CA ASN A 81 6.49 11.09 11.39
C ASN A 81 7.45 11.06 10.21
N VAL A 82 7.05 11.73 9.13
CA VAL A 82 7.82 11.79 7.87
C VAL A 82 8.30 13.21 7.66
N GLN A 83 9.60 13.38 7.37
CA GLN A 83 10.16 14.69 7.04
C GLN A 83 9.91 15.04 5.58
N GLY A 84 9.59 16.30 5.31
CA GLY A 84 9.43 16.83 3.96
C GLY A 84 8.36 17.91 3.90
N SER A 85 8.06 18.35 2.68
CA SER A 85 6.97 19.30 2.41
C SER A 85 6.30 18.99 1.08
N GLY A 86 5.09 19.52 0.91
CA GLY A 86 4.25 19.26 -0.26
C GLY A 86 3.36 18.03 -0.10
N VAL A 87 3.00 17.42 -1.24
CA VAL A 87 2.01 16.34 -1.28
C VAL A 87 2.68 14.97 -1.20
N GLY A 88 2.36 14.22 -0.16
CA GLY A 88 2.70 12.81 0.01
C GLY A 88 1.69 11.90 -0.66
N LEU A 89 2.14 10.70 -1.04
CA LEU A 89 1.30 9.62 -1.54
C LEU A 89 1.67 8.34 -0.78
N VAL A 90 0.68 7.74 -0.10
CA VAL A 90 0.82 6.45 0.58
C VAL A 90 -0.26 5.49 0.12
N TYR A 91 0.11 4.23 -0.02
CA TYR A 91 -0.82 3.12 -0.27
C TYR A 91 -0.96 2.33 1.02
N VAL A 92 -2.14 2.40 1.65
CA VAL A 92 -2.43 1.67 2.88
C VAL A 92 -3.15 0.39 2.51
N ILE A 93 -2.49 -0.76 2.65
CA ILE A 93 -3.12 -2.06 2.40
C ILE A 93 -4.17 -2.30 3.49
N GLU A 94 -5.43 -2.43 3.06
CA GLU A 94 -6.53 -2.77 3.96
C GLU A 94 -6.60 -4.30 4.14
N SER A 95 -6.59 -5.05 3.04
CA SER A 95 -6.65 -6.51 3.09
C SER A 95 -6.06 -7.18 1.85
N PHE A 96 -5.42 -8.32 2.07
CA PHE A 96 -5.13 -9.31 1.03
C PHE A 96 -5.98 -10.56 1.30
N ASN A 97 -7.15 -10.60 0.68
CA ASN A 97 -8.14 -11.65 0.90
C ASN A 97 -7.87 -12.85 -0.03
N LYS A 98 -7.32 -13.93 0.53
CA LYS A 98 -7.00 -15.13 -0.25
C LYS A 98 -8.23 -15.95 -0.68
N ILE A 99 -9.36 -15.82 0.02
CA ILE A 99 -10.60 -16.54 -0.31
C ILE A 99 -11.26 -15.91 -1.53
N GLU A 100 -11.40 -14.59 -1.52
CA GLU A 100 -12.02 -13.84 -2.64
C GLU A 100 -11.03 -13.54 -3.78
N GLU A 101 -9.73 -13.75 -3.53
CA GLU A 101 -8.64 -13.34 -4.40
C GLU A 101 -8.75 -11.85 -4.77
N LEU A 102 -8.75 -11.01 -3.75
CA LEU A 102 -8.80 -9.55 -3.88
C LEU A 102 -7.78 -8.89 -2.95
N GLY A 103 -7.03 -7.92 -3.48
CA GLY A 103 -6.28 -6.97 -2.67
C GLY A 103 -7.02 -5.64 -2.61
N SER A 104 -7.37 -5.20 -1.41
CA SER A 104 -7.96 -3.88 -1.15
C SER A 104 -6.94 -2.95 -0.49
N MET A 105 -6.89 -1.72 -0.97
CA MET A 105 -5.99 -0.71 -0.42
C MET A 105 -6.53 0.69 -0.62
N TRP A 106 -6.12 1.59 0.26
CA TRP A 106 -6.42 3.01 0.18
C TRP A 106 -5.27 3.75 -0.49
N VAL A 107 -5.60 4.50 -1.53
CA VAL A 107 -4.71 5.46 -2.17
C VAL A 107 -4.93 6.79 -1.48
N VAL A 108 -3.92 7.25 -0.73
CA VAL A 108 -4.05 8.45 0.10
C VAL A 108 -3.02 9.49 -0.30
N PHE A 109 -3.52 10.67 -0.67
CA PHE A 109 -2.74 11.88 -0.79
C PHE A 109 -2.86 12.67 0.50
N LEU A 110 -1.73 13.12 1.03
CA LEU A 110 -1.67 13.91 2.25
C LEU A 110 -0.76 15.12 2.07
N ASP A 111 -1.00 16.15 2.86
CA ASP A 111 0.00 17.19 3.11
C ASP A 111 1.04 16.62 4.09
N ILE A 112 2.32 16.64 3.69
CA ILE A 112 3.40 15.99 4.46
C ILE A 112 3.69 16.74 5.77
N GLU A 113 3.52 18.06 5.80
CA GLU A 113 3.85 18.86 6.97
C GLU A 113 2.81 18.70 8.09
N THR A 114 1.55 18.52 7.70
CA THR A 114 0.41 18.48 8.64
C THR A 114 -0.21 17.10 8.81
N ASN A 115 0.18 16.12 7.99
CA ASN A 115 -0.49 14.82 7.84
C ASN A 115 -1.98 14.91 7.44
N GLN A 116 -2.45 16.07 6.97
CA GLN A 116 -3.83 16.22 6.56
C GLN A 116 -4.09 15.42 5.28
N ILE A 117 -5.08 14.52 5.32
CA ILE A 117 -5.54 13.81 4.12
C ILE A 117 -6.19 14.82 3.15
N LEU A 118 -5.64 14.90 1.94
CA LEU A 118 -6.14 15.73 0.85
C LEU A 118 -7.11 14.95 -0.04
N LEU A 119 -6.87 13.65 -0.21
CA LEU A 119 -7.71 12.76 -1.00
C LEU A 119 -7.46 11.31 -0.56
N ALA A 120 -8.53 10.58 -0.27
CA ALA A 120 -8.48 9.13 -0.03
C ALA A 120 -9.45 8.40 -0.97
N ARG A 121 -8.98 7.33 -1.61
CA ARG A 121 -9.83 6.45 -2.44
C ARG A 121 -9.48 5.00 -2.19
N ARG A 122 -10.48 4.22 -1.77
CA ARG A 122 -10.37 2.77 -1.67
C ARG A 122 -10.41 2.15 -3.07
N MET A 123 -9.45 1.29 -3.35
CA MET A 123 -9.35 0.55 -4.61
C MET A 123 -9.17 -0.94 -4.34
N VAL A 124 -9.63 -1.75 -5.28
CA VAL A 124 -9.55 -3.21 -5.22
C VAL A 124 -8.98 -3.72 -6.53
N ALA A 125 -8.06 -4.69 -6.45
CA ALA A 125 -7.47 -5.34 -7.61
C ALA A 125 -7.37 -6.85 -7.41
N LYS A 126 -7.38 -7.60 -8.51
CA LYS A 126 -7.18 -9.05 -8.49
C LYS A 126 -5.68 -9.37 -8.44
N PRO A 127 -5.24 -10.26 -7.54
CA PRO A 127 -3.86 -10.73 -7.48
C PRO A 127 -3.55 -11.66 -8.65
N GLY A 128 -2.27 -11.96 -8.83
CA GLY A 128 -1.84 -12.90 -9.86
C GLY A 128 -0.32 -13.06 -9.94
N GLY A 129 0.12 -14.18 -10.50
CA GLY A 129 1.54 -14.54 -10.57
C GLY A 129 1.93 -15.60 -9.54
N PHE A 130 3.19 -16.04 -9.63
CA PHE A 130 3.69 -17.17 -8.84
C PHE A 130 4.35 -16.72 -7.53
N GLY A 131 4.02 -17.42 -6.44
CA GLY A 131 4.53 -17.16 -5.09
C GLY A 131 3.86 -15.97 -4.40
N VAL A 132 3.82 -16.00 -3.07
CA VAL A 132 3.10 -15.03 -2.22
C VAL A 132 3.49 -13.58 -2.53
N ARG A 133 4.80 -13.31 -2.72
CA ARG A 133 5.30 -11.96 -3.05
C ARG A 133 4.65 -11.43 -4.33
N ASN A 134 4.80 -12.15 -5.45
CA ASN A 134 4.35 -11.64 -6.74
C ASN A 134 2.83 -11.66 -6.88
N PHE A 135 2.18 -12.69 -6.31
CA PHE A 135 0.73 -12.82 -6.28
C PHE A 135 0.07 -11.54 -5.75
N TRP A 136 0.52 -11.05 -4.59
CA TRP A 136 -0.02 -9.84 -3.99
C TRP A 136 0.56 -8.54 -4.56
N ALA A 137 1.85 -8.52 -4.94
CA ALA A 137 2.48 -7.34 -5.56
C ALA A 137 1.77 -6.92 -6.85
N ARG A 138 1.11 -7.88 -7.55
CA ARG A 138 0.28 -7.57 -8.71
C ARG A 138 -0.85 -6.59 -8.39
N THR A 139 -1.51 -6.75 -7.25
CA THR A 139 -2.60 -5.86 -6.82
C THR A 139 -2.11 -4.43 -6.61
N VAL A 140 -0.92 -4.29 -6.00
CA VAL A 140 -0.27 -2.99 -5.77
C VAL A 140 0.06 -2.30 -7.09
N TYR A 141 0.65 -3.04 -8.05
CA TYR A 141 0.93 -2.51 -9.39
C TYR A 141 -0.35 -2.00 -10.08
N ASP A 142 -1.41 -2.80 -10.10
CA ASP A 142 -2.64 -2.45 -10.80
C ASP A 142 -3.29 -1.22 -10.15
N VAL A 143 -3.32 -1.14 -8.81
CA VAL A 143 -3.83 0.04 -8.08
C VAL A 143 -2.98 1.28 -8.35
N MET A 144 -1.65 1.19 -8.31
CA MET A 144 -0.76 2.33 -8.63
C MET A 144 -1.00 2.86 -10.04
N GLN A 145 -1.14 1.96 -11.01
CA GLN A 145 -1.39 2.34 -12.39
C GLN A 145 -2.78 2.98 -12.56
N ASP A 146 -3.81 2.36 -12.00
CA ASP A 146 -5.20 2.80 -12.22
C ASP A 146 -5.54 4.06 -11.44
N SER A 147 -5.00 4.24 -10.24
CA SER A 147 -5.13 5.50 -9.50
C SER A 147 -4.50 6.68 -10.24
N GLY A 148 -3.34 6.49 -10.88
CA GLY A 148 -2.75 7.50 -11.77
C GLY A 148 -3.66 7.88 -12.94
N LYS A 149 -4.32 6.90 -13.58
CA LYS A 149 -5.30 7.15 -14.65
C LYS A 149 -6.54 7.89 -14.14
N GLN A 150 -6.99 7.56 -12.92
CA GLN A 150 -8.21 8.10 -12.33
C GLN A 150 -8.03 9.45 -11.64
N LEU A 151 -6.80 9.86 -11.30
CA LEU A 151 -6.55 11.08 -10.52
C LEU A 151 -7.26 12.31 -11.09
N LYS A 152 -7.23 12.49 -12.43
CA LYS A 152 -7.92 13.61 -13.10
C LYS A 152 -9.43 13.63 -12.90
N LYS A 153 -10.05 12.49 -12.61
CA LYS A 153 -11.50 12.39 -12.31
C LYS A 153 -11.78 12.64 -10.84
N TRP A 154 -10.84 12.34 -9.95
CA TRP A 154 -11.02 12.50 -8.50
C TRP A 154 -10.88 13.93 -8.02
N VAL A 155 -10.10 14.75 -8.74
CA VAL A 155 -9.81 16.16 -8.40
C VAL A 155 -10.64 17.16 -9.23
N LYS A 156 -11.61 16.67 -10.00
CA LYS A 156 -12.61 17.50 -10.67
C LYS A 156 -13.78 17.77 -9.75
#